data_AF-A0A6I4YSP2-F1
#
_entry.id   AF-A0A6I4YSP2-F1
#
_cell.length_a   1.000
_cell.length_b   1.000
_cell.length_c   1.000
_cell.angle_alpha   90.00
_cell.angle_beta   90.00
_cell.angle_gamma   90.00
#
_symmetry.space_group_name_H-M   'P 1'
#
loop_
_entity.id
_entity.type
_entity.pdbx_description
1 polymer ?
#
loop_
_entity_poly.entity_id
_entity_poly.type
_entity_poly.pdbx_seq_one_letter_code
_entity_poly.pdbx_strand_id
1 'polypeptide(L)'
;MTAVVVFPTPPLSLAMAILYIVHRVLNAGFQVYPYPFFQVFRLSGDLMSYPQIYNRETKRMEYLHRVVAAQQLGRPLEPGEVVHHLNGDKRDARPENLLVLQADEHIWVEWLLRRWRQGQPFLLQDVIPENLKPCFPA
;
A
#
# COMPACT_ATOMS: atom_id res chain seq x y z
N MET A 1 22.45 -19.63 -30.76
CA MET A 1 22.37 -18.16 -30.87
C MET A 1 21.92 -17.65 -29.51
N THR A 2 22.91 -17.33 -28.68
CA THR A 2 23.30 -15.98 -28.22
C THR A 2 22.72 -15.68 -26.84
N ALA A 3 23.58 -15.90 -25.84
CA ALA A 3 23.51 -15.35 -24.50
C ALA A 3 24.04 -13.90 -24.49
N VAL A 4 23.60 -13.07 -23.52
CA VAL A 4 24.33 -12.07 -22.69
C VAL A 4 23.30 -11.60 -21.60
N VAL A 5 23.36 -11.95 -20.30
CA VAL A 5 24.25 -11.59 -19.16
C VAL A 5 24.12 -10.10 -18.72
N VAL A 6 23.27 -9.81 -17.72
CA VAL A 6 23.53 -9.44 -16.28
C VAL A 6 24.13 -8.05 -16.00
N PHE A 7 23.55 -7.33 -15.03
CA PHE A 7 24.21 -6.61 -13.91
C PHE A 7 23.17 -6.38 -12.77
N PRO A 8 23.56 -6.04 -11.53
CA PRO A 8 24.20 -6.92 -10.54
C PRO A 8 23.39 -6.95 -9.22
N THR A 9 23.56 -7.99 -8.42
CA THR A 9 23.15 -7.98 -7.01
C THR A 9 24.21 -7.26 -6.16
N PRO A 10 23.88 -6.30 -5.28
CA PRO A 10 24.64 -6.11 -4.05
C PRO A 10 24.26 -7.21 -3.04
N PRO A 11 25.12 -7.51 -2.07
CA PRO A 11 25.17 -8.81 -1.42
C PRO A 11 24.05 -8.94 -0.39
N LEU A 12 22.93 -9.57 -0.79
CA LEU A 12 22.10 -10.25 0.17
C LEU A 12 22.92 -11.46 0.60
N SER A 13 23.50 -11.40 1.80
CA SER A 13 24.12 -12.54 2.43
C SER A 13 23.21 -13.76 2.24
N LEU A 14 23.79 -14.94 2.03
CA LEU A 14 23.03 -16.18 1.91
C LEU A 14 21.99 -16.33 3.04
N ALA A 15 22.30 -15.76 4.22
CA ALA A 15 21.39 -15.61 5.34
C ALA A 15 20.13 -14.78 5.03
N MET A 16 20.20 -13.64 4.32
CA MET A 16 19.03 -12.83 3.95
C MET A 16 18.14 -13.51 2.89
N ALA A 17 18.73 -14.21 1.93
CA ALA A 17 17.98 -14.97 0.93
C ALA A 17 17.30 -16.20 1.56
N ILE A 18 18.00 -16.90 2.45
CA ILE A 18 17.44 -18.02 3.22
C ILE A 18 16.36 -17.52 4.19
N LEU A 19 16.55 -16.38 4.86
CA LEU A 19 15.52 -15.78 5.72
C LEU A 19 14.28 -15.41 4.91
N TYR A 20 14.45 -14.83 3.72
CA TYR A 20 13.35 -14.49 2.81
C TYR A 20 12.57 -15.73 2.35
N ILE A 21 13.27 -16.80 1.97
CA ILE A 21 12.66 -18.05 1.50
C ILE A 21 12.00 -18.82 2.65
N VAL A 22 12.66 -18.96 3.80
CA VAL A 22 12.13 -19.61 5.02
C VAL A 22 10.91 -18.84 5.54
N HIS A 23 10.96 -17.50 5.53
CA HIS A 23 9.81 -16.66 5.89
C HIS A 23 8.64 -16.87 4.92
N ARG A 24 8.89 -16.95 3.61
CA ARG A 24 7.81 -17.13 2.62
C ARG A 24 7.15 -18.52 2.69
N VAL A 25 7.86 -19.54 3.18
CA VAL A 25 7.35 -20.92 3.31
C VAL A 25 6.67 -21.16 4.67
N LEU A 26 7.13 -20.54 5.77
CA LEU A 26 6.54 -20.73 7.10
C LEU A 26 5.36 -19.80 7.42
N ASN A 27 5.22 -18.68 6.71
CA ASN A 27 4.21 -17.65 6.97
C ASN A 27 3.16 -17.53 5.86
N ALA A 28 2.52 -18.66 5.51
CA ALA A 28 1.30 -18.65 4.69
C ALA A 28 0.18 -17.92 5.44
N GLY A 29 0.15 -16.60 5.33
CA GLY A 29 -0.77 -15.70 6.04
C GLY A 29 -0.17 -14.40 6.58
N PHE A 30 1.16 -14.19 6.50
CA PHE A 30 1.83 -12.98 7.02
C PHE A 30 2.59 -12.26 5.89
N GLN A 31 2.15 -11.04 5.54
CA GLN A 31 2.91 -10.13 4.68
C GLN A 31 3.99 -9.44 5.53
N VAL A 32 5.26 -9.63 5.16
CA VAL A 32 6.38 -8.87 5.73
C VAL A 32 6.69 -7.70 4.83
N TYR A 33 6.53 -6.51 5.40
CA TYR A 33 6.92 -5.26 4.80
C TYR A 33 8.36 -4.92 5.24
N PRO A 34 9.25 -4.50 4.31
CA PRO A 34 10.65 -4.24 4.60
C PRO A 34 10.88 -2.90 5.35
N TYR A 35 10.03 -2.57 6.33
CA TYR A 35 10.17 -1.39 7.18
C TYR A 35 10.62 -1.81 8.59
N PRO A 36 11.77 -1.31 9.07
CA PRO A 36 12.51 -1.95 10.15
C PRO A 36 11.97 -1.76 11.58
N PHE A 37 10.77 -1.20 11.79
CA PHE A 37 10.37 -0.75 13.14
C PHE A 37 9.12 -1.42 13.74
N PHE A 38 8.49 -2.31 12.99
CA PHE A 38 7.07 -2.55 13.17
C PHE A 38 6.76 -4.06 13.23
N GLN A 39 7.23 -4.68 14.30
CA GLN A 39 6.96 -6.08 14.63
C GLN A 39 5.86 -6.15 15.70
N VAL A 40 4.60 -6.24 15.27
CA VAL A 40 3.48 -7.06 15.79
C VAL A 40 2.26 -6.70 14.94
N PHE A 41 1.84 -7.58 14.03
CA PHE A 41 0.60 -7.45 13.27
C PHE A 41 -0.52 -8.20 13.99
N ARG A 42 -1.55 -7.51 14.45
CA ARG A 42 -2.80 -8.17 14.86
C ARG A 42 -3.67 -8.33 13.63
N LEU A 43 -3.60 -9.49 13.00
CA LEU A 43 -4.58 -9.89 11.99
C LEU A 43 -5.88 -10.22 12.74
N SER A 44 -6.76 -9.25 12.93
CA SER A 44 -8.15 -9.57 13.25
C SER A 44 -8.67 -10.47 12.14
N GLY A 45 -9.22 -11.63 12.49
CA GLY A 45 -9.61 -12.71 11.56
C GLY A 45 -10.78 -12.39 10.63
N ASP A 46 -11.04 -11.11 10.37
CA ASP A 46 -12.14 -10.62 9.55
C ASP A 46 -11.53 -9.92 8.32
N LEU A 47 -11.75 -10.47 7.13
CA LEU A 47 -11.17 -10.03 5.84
C LEU A 47 -11.50 -8.57 5.47
N MET A 48 -12.35 -7.91 6.24
CA MET A 48 -12.85 -6.54 6.01
C MET A 48 -12.06 -5.44 6.73
N SER A 49 -11.17 -5.78 7.68
CA SER A 49 -10.52 -4.81 8.56
C SER A 49 -9.12 -4.42 8.09
N TYR A 50 -8.79 -3.12 8.19
CA TYR A 50 -7.46 -2.61 7.88
C TYR A 50 -6.40 -3.16 8.84
N PRO A 51 -5.21 -3.60 8.36
CA PRO A 51 -4.11 -3.97 9.24
C PRO A 51 -3.74 -2.83 10.18
N GLN A 52 -3.52 -3.18 11.44
CA GLN A 52 -3.10 -2.25 12.48
C GLN A 52 -1.78 -2.70 13.08
N ILE A 53 -1.05 -1.71 13.61
CA ILE A 53 0.20 -1.89 14.30
C ILE A 53 0.19 -1.18 15.65
N TYR A 54 0.81 -1.81 16.64
CA TYR A 54 1.01 -1.21 17.93
C TYR A 54 2.22 -0.27 17.92
N ASN A 55 1.97 1.02 18.12
CA ASN A 55 3.02 2.01 18.36
C ASN A 55 3.36 2.03 19.85
N ARG A 56 4.62 1.71 20.19
CA ARG A 56 5.09 1.62 21.58
C ARG A 56 5.24 2.97 22.26
N GLU A 57 5.52 4.02 21.50
CA GLU A 57 5.72 5.37 22.01
C GLU A 57 4.39 6.01 22.39
N THR A 58 3.42 5.97 21.48
CA THR A 58 2.07 6.48 21.71
C THR A 58 1.21 5.52 22.53
N LYS A 59 1.65 4.25 22.66
CA LYS A 59 0.93 3.13 23.29
C LYS A 59 -0.45 2.89 22.68
N ARG A 60 -0.59 3.11 21.36
CA ARG A 60 -1.87 2.99 20.63
C ARG A 60 -1.74 2.05 19.43
N MET A 61 -2.88 1.52 19.00
CA MET A 61 -2.99 0.84 17.71
C MET A 61 -3.18 1.89 16.62
N GLU A 62 -2.34 1.82 15.59
CA GLU A 62 -2.33 2.73 14.44
C GLU A 62 -2.57 1.92 13.16
N TYR A 63 -3.27 2.50 12.18
CA TYR A 63 -3.50 1.81 10.91
C TYR A 63 -2.22 1.77 10.08
N LEU A 64 -1.82 0.58 9.61
CA LEU A 64 -0.56 0.37 8.91
C LEU A 64 -0.43 1.28 7.69
N HIS A 65 -1.46 1.36 6.86
CA HIS A 65 -1.45 2.20 5.65
C HIS A 65 -1.27 3.69 5.99
N ARG A 66 -1.78 4.18 7.12
CA ARG A 66 -1.59 5.58 7.54
C ARG A 66 -0.16 5.83 7.99
N VAL A 67 0.43 4.87 8.70
CA VAL A 67 1.82 4.94 9.14
C VAL A 67 2.76 4.94 7.93
N VAL A 68 2.56 4.03 6.97
CA VAL A 68 3.37 3.97 5.75
C VAL A 68 3.20 5.24 4.91
N ALA A 69 1.97 5.74 4.73
CA ALA A 69 1.71 6.97 3.99
C ALA A 69 2.38 8.21 4.63
N ALA A 70 2.30 8.36 5.96
CA ALA A 70 2.97 9.45 6.67
C ALA A 70 4.50 9.38 6.54
N GLN A 71 5.07 8.17 6.59
CA GLN A 71 6.50 7.96 6.35
C GLN A 71 6.92 8.34 4.93
N GLN A 72 6.12 7.96 3.93
CA GLN A 72 6.36 8.31 2.53
C GLN A 72 6.31 9.83 2.30
N LEU A 73 5.40 10.54 2.98
CA LEU A 73 5.31 12.00 2.93
C LEU A 73 6.41 12.72 3.74
N GLY A 74 7.07 12.02 4.67
CA GLY A 74 8.01 12.63 5.62
C GLY A 74 7.34 13.56 6.64
N ARG A 75 6.00 13.51 6.77
CA ARG A 75 5.22 14.30 7.72
C ARG A 75 3.96 13.56 8.18
N PRO A 76 3.36 13.93 9.33
CA PRO A 76 2.04 13.43 9.69
C PRO A 76 0.99 13.78 8.63
N LEU A 77 -0.05 12.94 8.53
CA LEU A 77 -1.24 13.25 7.75
C LEU A 77 -1.98 14.43 8.39
N GLU A 78 -2.36 15.40 7.57
CA GLU A 78 -3.12 16.57 7.97
C GLU A 78 -4.60 16.23 8.21
N PRO A 79 -5.33 17.05 8.99
CA PRO A 79 -6.77 16.92 9.10
C PRO A 79 -7.43 17.04 7.72
N GLY A 80 -8.20 16.03 7.33
CA GLY A 80 -8.85 15.97 6.00
C GLY A 80 -8.14 15.07 5.00
N GLU A 81 -6.89 14.67 5.27
CA GLU A 81 -6.17 13.72 4.42
C GLU A 81 -6.60 12.27 4.71
N VAL A 82 -6.88 11.53 3.63
CA VAL A 82 -7.31 10.13 3.62
C VAL A 82 -6.40 9.32 2.71
N VAL A 83 -6.05 8.11 3.13
CA VAL A 83 -5.22 7.20 2.33
C VAL A 83 -6.12 6.31 1.47
N HIS A 84 -5.98 6.43 0.17
CA HIS A 84 -6.60 5.59 -0.85
C HIS A 84 -5.68 4.43 -1.23
N HIS A 85 -6.25 3.24 -1.44
CA HIS A 85 -5.52 2.07 -1.93
C HIS A 85 -5.79 1.90 -3.42
N LEU A 86 -4.77 2.07 -4.27
CA LEU A 86 -4.93 2.09 -5.74
C LEU A 86 -5.50 0.77 -6.28
N ASN A 87 -5.06 -0.37 -5.74
CA ASN A 87 -5.57 -1.69 -6.12
C ASN A 87 -6.87 -2.09 -5.40
N GLY A 88 -7.37 -1.28 -4.45
CA GLY A 88 -8.54 -1.59 -3.62
C GLY A 88 -8.33 -2.66 -2.54
N ASP A 89 -7.14 -3.25 -2.41
CA ASP A 89 -6.80 -4.20 -1.36
C ASP A 89 -6.33 -3.46 -0.10
N LYS A 90 -7.19 -3.46 0.92
CA LYS A 90 -6.94 -2.83 2.24
C LYS A 90 -5.75 -3.43 3.00
N ARG A 91 -5.27 -4.61 2.61
CA ARG A 91 -4.16 -5.29 3.27
C ARG A 91 -2.82 -4.93 2.64
N ASP A 92 -2.82 -4.45 1.39
CA ASP A 92 -1.62 -4.07 0.65
C ASP A 92 -1.20 -2.64 0.99
N ALA A 93 -0.38 -2.52 2.04
CA ALA A 93 0.13 -1.25 2.55
C ALA A 93 1.49 -0.85 1.95
N ARG A 94 1.85 -1.36 0.76
CA ARG A 94 3.06 -0.91 0.06
C ARG A 94 2.92 0.55 -0.36
N PRO A 95 3.92 1.43 -0.17
CA PRO A 95 3.78 2.86 -0.47
C PRO A 95 3.40 3.16 -1.92
N GLU A 96 3.85 2.33 -2.87
CA GLU A 96 3.46 2.46 -4.28
C GLU A 96 1.98 2.17 -4.54
N ASN A 97 1.28 1.52 -3.61
CA ASN A 97 -0.15 1.23 -3.67
C ASN A 97 -0.99 2.25 -2.88
N LEU A 98 -0.36 3.19 -2.17
CA LEU A 98 -1.03 4.16 -1.32
C LEU A 98 -0.97 5.55 -1.96
N LEU A 99 -2.12 6.23 -1.98
CA LEU A 99 -2.22 7.62 -2.40
C LEU A 99 -2.92 8.43 -1.33
N VAL A 100 -2.33 9.55 -0.94
CA VAL A 100 -2.94 10.48 0.02
C VAL A 100 -3.77 11.49 -0.75
N LEU A 101 -5.05 11.58 -0.40
CA LEU A 101 -6.04 12.45 -1.02
C LEU A 101 -6.72 13.32 0.04
N GLN A 102 -7.27 14.44 -0.37
CA GLN A 102 -8.26 15.14 0.45
C GLN A 102 -9.56 14.33 0.53
N ALA A 103 -10.32 14.51 1.60
CA ALA A 103 -11.53 13.72 1.85
C ALA A 103 -12.58 13.86 0.73
N ASP A 104 -12.71 15.04 0.14
CA ASP A 104 -13.57 15.33 -1.00
C ASP A 104 -13.07 14.66 -2.29
N GLU A 105 -11.78 14.72 -2.57
CA GLU A 105 -11.14 13.99 -3.67
C GLU A 105 -11.38 12.48 -3.54
N HIS A 106 -11.22 11.93 -2.33
CA HIS A 106 -11.48 10.52 -2.05
C HIS A 106 -12.93 10.13 -2.34
N ILE A 107 -13.91 10.95 -1.94
CA ILE A 107 -15.34 10.71 -2.24
C ILE A 107 -15.57 10.73 -3.75
N TRP A 108 -14.98 11.69 -4.46
CA TRP A 108 -15.11 11.82 -5.90
C TRP A 108 -14.50 10.63 -6.65
N VAL A 109 -13.28 10.23 -6.27
CA VAL A 109 -12.58 9.05 -6.81
C VAL A 109 -13.41 7.77 -6.58
N GLU A 110 -13.90 7.55 -5.36
CA GLU A 110 -14.73 6.37 -5.05
C GLU A 110 -16.01 6.34 -5.89
N TRP A 111 -16.65 7.49 -6.09
CA TRP A 111 -17.83 7.59 -6.95
C TRP A 111 -17.50 7.29 -8.41
N LEU A 112 -16.39 7.82 -8.94
CA LEU A 112 -15.94 7.55 -10.30
C LEU A 112 -15.60 6.07 -10.51
N LEU A 113 -14.86 5.46 -9.57
CA LEU A 113 -14.49 4.05 -9.62
C LEU A 113 -15.73 3.13 -9.62
N ARG A 114 -16.78 3.49 -8.87
CA ARG A 114 -18.05 2.75 -8.90
C ARG A 114 -18.69 2.76 -10.28
N ARG A 115 -18.72 3.93 -10.95
CA ARG A 115 -19.25 4.05 -12.32
C ARG A 115 -18.39 3.32 -13.34
N TRP A 116 -17.07 3.39 -13.19
CA TRP A 116 -16.12 2.66 -14.02
C TRP A 116 -16.40 1.14 -13.95
N ARG A 117 -16.54 0.60 -12.73
CA ARG A 117 -16.85 -0.83 -12.50
C ARG A 117 -18.21 -1.24 -13.07
N GLN A 118 -19.15 -0.31 -13.27
CA GLN A 118 -20.44 -0.53 -13.89
C GLN A 118 -20.39 -0.43 -15.43
N GLY A 119 -19.21 -0.29 -16.03
CA GLY A 119 -19.06 -0.23 -17.48
C GLY A 119 -19.42 1.13 -18.08
N GLN A 120 -19.38 2.20 -17.28
CA GLN A 120 -19.55 3.58 -17.73
C GLN A 120 -18.22 4.36 -17.60
N PRO A 121 -17.17 4.00 -18.36
CA PRO A 121 -15.95 4.79 -18.38
C PRO A 121 -16.28 6.18 -18.93
N PHE A 122 -15.88 7.22 -18.20
CA PHE A 122 -16.20 8.61 -18.55
C PHE A 122 -15.65 8.95 -19.94
N LEU A 123 -16.43 9.69 -20.72
CA LEU A 123 -16.10 10.14 -22.08
C LEU A 123 -14.98 11.20 -22.13
N LEU A 124 -14.44 11.61 -20.99
CA LEU A 124 -13.27 12.47 -20.91
C LEU A 124 -12.34 11.99 -19.78
N GLN A 125 -11.30 11.26 -20.15
CA GLN A 125 -10.15 11.04 -19.27
C GLN A 125 -9.38 12.36 -19.02
N ASP A 126 -9.58 13.34 -19.92
CA ASP A 126 -8.92 14.65 -19.91
C ASP A 126 -9.40 15.60 -18.81
N VAL A 127 -10.54 15.33 -18.15
CA VAL A 127 -11.01 16.13 -16.99
C VAL A 127 -10.55 15.58 -15.65
N ILE A 128 -9.88 14.42 -15.62
CA ILE A 128 -9.36 13.87 -14.36
C ILE A 128 -8.09 14.63 -13.98
N PRO A 129 -8.05 15.28 -12.79
CA PRO A 129 -6.85 15.93 -12.30
C PRO A 129 -5.65 14.98 -12.27
N GLU A 130 -4.45 15.47 -12.60
CA GLU A 130 -3.24 14.64 -12.71
C GLU A 130 -2.96 13.83 -11.44
N ASN A 131 -3.19 14.40 -10.25
CA ASN A 131 -2.99 13.72 -8.98
C ASN A 131 -3.95 12.53 -8.76
N LEU A 132 -5.07 12.47 -9.48
CA LEU A 132 -6.09 11.44 -9.34
C LEU A 132 -6.02 10.37 -10.44
N LYS A 133 -5.29 10.61 -11.52
CA LYS A 133 -5.10 9.63 -12.61
C LYS A 133 -4.61 8.26 -12.12
N PRO A 134 -3.69 8.14 -11.15
CA PRO A 134 -3.24 6.83 -10.67
C PRO A 134 -4.35 5.96 -10.06
N CYS A 135 -5.46 6.55 -9.62
CA CYS A 135 -6.58 5.80 -9.04
C CYS A 135 -7.35 4.97 -10.07
N PHE A 136 -7.21 5.28 -11.36
CA PHE A 136 -7.99 4.66 -12.42
C PHE A 136 -7.14 3.65 -13.20
N PRO A 137 -7.70 2.48 -13.55
CA PRO A 137 -7.02 1.57 -14.46
C PRO A 137 -6.88 2.23 -15.84
N ALA A 138 -5.71 2.07 -16.47
CA ALA A 138 -5.43 2.51 -17.83
C ALA A 138 -6.28 1.75 -18.87
#